data_AF-A0A349MM25-F1
#
_entry.id   AF-A0A349MM25-F1
#
_cell.length_a   1.000
_cell.length_b   1.000
_cell.length_c   1.000
_cell.angle_alpha   90.00
_cell.angle_beta   90.00
_cell.angle_gamma   90.00
#
_symmetry.space_group_name_H-M   'P 1'
#
loop_
_entity.id
_entity.type
_entity.pdbx_description
1 polymer ?
#
loop_
_entity_poly.entity_id
_entity_poly.type
_entity_poly.pdbx_seq_one_letter_code
_entity_poly.pdbx_strand_id
1 'polypeptide(L)'
;MKIDQRVERNGKKWVSLGLAWGSMTLLALPLMAADPEPGAAVTEATKQEAPKAEAPKPEVLYREGLEAIKINDLVASVGLFRGAAVAGHVPSMVKLADALDRSGENQEAMQWYEKAARLDSPEGALGLGQMLISGGYGNDRIKEGVTWIRKAADQRFGAAMVILSGVIASDRFVAQPDPKEGLKLLNDAAEMGYLPAMKELIKVYSHGTLGQKVDPVQVRMLEGKIQKALKDAGGKP
;
A
#
# COMPACT_ATOMS: atom_id res chain seq x y z
N MET A 1 -30.09 44.10 -14.88
CA MET A 1 -29.71 42.94 -14.06
C MET A 1 -28.27 42.60 -14.42
N LYS A 2 -27.31 43.02 -13.60
CA LYS A 2 -25.86 42.89 -13.85
C LYS A 2 -25.42 41.47 -13.49
N ILE A 3 -24.76 40.77 -14.40
CA ILE A 3 -23.97 39.58 -14.07
C ILE A 3 -22.53 39.91 -14.40
N ASP A 4 -21.80 40.20 -13.34
CA ASP A 4 -20.36 40.41 -13.31
C ASP A 4 -19.70 39.03 -13.35
N GLN A 5 -18.93 38.72 -14.38
CA GLN A 5 -18.06 37.55 -14.42
C GLN A 5 -16.62 38.00 -14.55
N ARG A 6 -15.93 38.08 -13.42
CA ARG A 6 -14.46 38.12 -13.39
C ARG A 6 -13.94 37.55 -12.09
N VAL A 7 -13.57 36.26 -12.11
CA VAL A 7 -12.56 35.71 -11.21
C VAL A 7 -11.64 34.83 -12.04
N GLU A 8 -10.60 35.45 -12.62
CA GLU A 8 -9.41 34.74 -13.06
C GLU A 8 -8.63 34.33 -11.82
N ARG A 9 -8.44 33.02 -11.62
CA ARG A 9 -7.46 32.53 -10.65
C ARG A 9 -6.79 31.27 -11.17
N ASN A 10 -5.48 31.39 -11.34
CA ASN A 10 -4.48 30.35 -11.59
C ASN A 10 -4.48 29.72 -13.00
N GLY A 11 -3.60 30.25 -13.86
CA GLY A 11 -3.29 29.77 -15.21
C GLY A 11 -2.72 28.36 -15.27
N LYS A 12 -3.57 27.36 -15.03
CA LYS A 12 -3.33 25.96 -15.41
C LYS A 12 -4.41 25.59 -16.44
N LYS A 13 -4.01 25.50 -17.72
CA LYS A 13 -4.86 24.99 -18.78
C LYS A 13 -5.04 23.48 -18.57
N TRP A 14 -6.25 23.06 -18.24
CA TRP A 14 -6.65 21.66 -18.32
C TRP A 14 -7.15 21.41 -19.73
N VAL A 15 -6.49 20.52 -20.49
CA VAL A 15 -7.08 19.96 -21.70
C VAL A 15 -8.05 18.88 -21.25
N SER A 16 -9.34 19.16 -21.32
CA SER A 16 -10.39 18.17 -21.12
C SER A 16 -10.32 17.15 -22.26
N LEU A 17 -9.91 15.91 -21.94
CA LEU A 17 -9.95 14.80 -22.88
C LEU A 17 -11.41 14.32 -23.00
N GLY A 18 -12.17 14.98 -23.88
CA GLY A 18 -13.50 14.51 -24.29
C GLY A 18 -13.37 13.27 -25.16
N LEU A 19 -13.69 12.10 -24.60
CA LEU A 19 -13.94 10.87 -25.35
C LEU A 19 -15.23 11.05 -26.16
N ALA A 20 -15.12 11.52 -27.41
CA ALA A 20 -16.23 11.52 -28.36
C ALA A 20 -16.26 10.15 -29.05
N TRP A 21 -17.26 9.33 -28.72
CA TRP A 21 -17.64 8.18 -29.53
C TRP A 21 -18.08 8.66 -30.91
N GLY A 22 -17.45 8.12 -31.95
CA GLY A 22 -17.68 8.48 -33.34
C GLY A 22 -19.15 8.31 -33.71
N SER A 23 -19.79 9.42 -34.11
CA SER A 23 -21.07 9.40 -34.79
C SER A 23 -20.81 9.30 -36.29
N MET A 24 -21.24 8.17 -36.83
CA MET A 24 -21.16 7.77 -38.22
C MET A 24 -22.19 8.54 -39.07
N THR A 25 -21.88 8.68 -40.37
CA THR A 25 -22.73 9.12 -41.50
C THR A 25 -23.14 10.59 -41.62
N LEU A 26 -22.65 11.22 -42.69
CA LEU A 26 -23.54 11.81 -43.70
C LEU A 26 -22.91 11.69 -45.10
N LEU A 27 -23.71 11.09 -45.98
CA LEU A 27 -23.49 10.84 -47.40
C LEU A 27 -23.87 12.11 -48.20
N ALA A 28 -23.04 12.55 -49.14
CA ALA A 28 -23.48 13.42 -50.24
C ALA A 28 -22.60 13.19 -51.49
N LEU A 29 -23.28 13.02 -52.62
CA LEU A 29 -22.83 12.50 -53.93
C LEU A 29 -22.27 13.65 -54.85
N PRO A 30 -21.89 13.42 -56.13
CA PRO A 30 -20.62 13.87 -56.72
C PRO A 30 -20.78 14.98 -57.79
N LEU A 31 -19.66 15.35 -58.45
CA LEU A 31 -19.49 15.56 -59.92
C LEU A 31 -18.63 16.79 -60.26
N MET A 32 -17.45 16.56 -60.84
CA MET A 32 -16.96 17.14 -62.12
C MET A 32 -15.44 16.97 -62.23
N ALA A 33 -15.03 16.44 -63.38
CA ALA A 33 -13.67 16.11 -63.75
C ALA A 33 -12.86 17.36 -64.15
N ALA A 34 -11.58 17.36 -63.82
CA ALA A 34 -10.53 18.08 -64.53
C ALA A 34 -9.25 17.21 -64.47
N ASP A 35 -8.64 17.00 -65.64
CA ASP A 35 -7.48 16.13 -65.90
C ASP A 35 -6.18 16.57 -65.18
N PRO A 36 -5.16 15.68 -65.07
CA PRO A 36 -4.05 15.84 -64.13
C PRO A 36 -2.84 16.62 -64.70
N GLU A 37 -2.27 17.50 -63.88
CA GLU A 37 -0.94 18.13 -64.09
C GLU A 37 0.19 17.14 -63.69
N PRO A 38 1.27 16.98 -64.48
CA PRO A 38 2.38 16.10 -64.15
C PRO A 38 3.50 16.88 -63.45
N GLY A 39 3.61 16.80 -62.13
CA GLY A 39 4.77 17.38 -61.45
C GLY A 39 4.58 17.75 -60.00
N ALA A 40 4.36 16.76 -59.13
CA ALA A 40 4.69 16.92 -57.72
C ALA A 40 5.02 15.55 -57.15
N ALA A 41 6.24 15.42 -56.65
CA ALA A 41 6.68 14.26 -55.89
C ALA A 41 5.67 13.97 -54.79
N VAL A 42 4.99 12.82 -54.90
CA VAL A 42 4.27 12.24 -53.78
C VAL A 42 5.36 11.76 -52.82
N THR A 43 5.84 12.66 -51.96
CA THR A 43 6.55 12.25 -50.75
C THR A 43 5.57 11.42 -49.95
N GLU A 44 5.83 10.12 -49.91
CA GLU A 44 5.21 9.16 -49.01
C GLU A 44 5.28 9.74 -47.60
N ALA A 45 4.19 10.36 -47.16
CA ALA A 45 4.06 10.85 -45.80
C ALA A 45 3.99 9.60 -44.92
N THR A 46 5.17 9.13 -44.49
CA THR A 46 5.30 8.14 -43.41
C THR A 46 4.41 8.62 -42.29
N LYS A 47 3.31 7.88 -42.09
CA LYS A 47 2.45 7.98 -40.93
C LYS A 47 3.30 7.56 -39.74
N GLN A 48 4.07 8.50 -39.18
CA GLN A 48 4.70 8.33 -37.90
C GLN A 48 3.56 8.16 -36.90
N GLU A 49 3.25 6.91 -36.56
CA GLU A 49 2.53 6.60 -35.35
C GLU A 49 3.29 7.28 -34.22
N ALA A 50 2.64 8.23 -33.54
CA ALA A 50 3.20 8.87 -32.36
C ALA A 50 3.72 7.75 -31.44
N PRO A 51 4.95 7.85 -30.90
CA PRO A 51 5.49 6.81 -30.04
C PRO A 51 4.47 6.57 -28.95
N LYS A 52 3.93 5.34 -28.90
CA LYS A 52 2.95 4.93 -27.90
C LYS A 52 3.61 5.21 -26.56
N ALA A 53 3.16 6.27 -25.87
CA ALA A 53 3.81 6.76 -24.66
C ALA A 53 4.00 5.55 -23.73
N GLU A 54 5.26 5.17 -23.50
CA GLU A 54 5.58 4.02 -22.68
C GLU A 54 4.99 4.27 -21.30
N ALA A 55 4.18 3.32 -20.82
CA ALA A 55 3.54 3.49 -19.52
C ALA A 55 4.63 3.74 -18.47
N PRO A 56 4.44 4.72 -17.56
CA PRO A 56 5.46 5.04 -16.56
C PRO A 56 5.80 3.80 -15.74
N LYS A 57 7.09 3.61 -15.47
CA LYS A 57 7.58 2.45 -14.73
C LYS A 57 6.94 2.37 -13.33
N PRO A 58 6.62 1.17 -12.82
CA PRO A 58 5.95 0.99 -11.53
C PRO A 58 6.66 1.68 -10.36
N GLU A 59 8.01 1.74 -10.37
CA GLU A 59 8.81 2.37 -9.32
C GLU A 59 8.66 3.89 -9.30
N VAL A 60 8.43 4.50 -10.47
CA VAL A 60 8.19 5.95 -10.60
C VAL A 60 6.82 6.27 -10.03
N LEU A 61 5.80 5.52 -10.46
CA LEU A 61 4.44 5.65 -9.93
C LEU A 61 4.39 5.45 -8.41
N TYR A 62 5.14 4.48 -7.88
CA TYR A 62 5.24 4.28 -6.44
C TYR A 62 5.84 5.49 -5.72
N ARG A 63 6.96 6.03 -6.23
CA ARG A 63 7.62 7.19 -5.64
C ARG A 63 6.72 8.41 -5.66
N GLU A 64 6.10 8.70 -6.80
CA GLU A 64 5.15 9.80 -6.93
C GLU A 64 3.94 9.61 -6.01
N GLY A 65 3.45 8.37 -5.87
CA GLY A 65 2.38 8.03 -4.95
C GLY A 65 2.75 8.32 -3.48
N LEU A 66 4.01 8.09 -3.09
CA LEU A 66 4.51 8.46 -1.76
C LEU A 66 4.64 9.98 -1.59
N GLU A 67 5.10 10.71 -2.61
CA GLU A 67 5.16 12.18 -2.57
C GLU A 67 3.75 12.80 -2.46
N ALA A 68 2.77 12.23 -3.17
CA ALA A 68 1.38 12.64 -3.08
C ALA A 68 0.82 12.49 -1.65
N ILE A 69 1.19 11.44 -0.91
CA ILE A 69 0.83 11.30 0.52
C ILE A 69 1.40 12.47 1.34
N LYS A 70 2.66 12.87 1.10
CA LYS A 70 3.32 13.93 1.89
C LYS A 70 2.63 15.28 1.75
N ILE A 71 2.05 15.55 0.58
CA ILE A 71 1.25 16.76 0.32
C ILE A 71 -0.25 16.56 0.59
N ASN A 72 -0.63 15.45 1.22
CA ASN A 72 -2.00 15.07 1.57
C ASN A 72 -2.95 14.93 0.36
N ASP A 73 -2.42 14.58 -0.81
CA ASP A 73 -3.20 14.25 -2.00
C ASP A 73 -3.43 12.74 -2.07
N LEU A 74 -4.42 12.27 -1.30
CA LEU A 74 -4.77 10.85 -1.20
C LEU A 74 -5.36 10.31 -2.52
N VAL A 75 -6.08 11.15 -3.28
CA VAL A 75 -6.71 10.73 -4.53
C VAL A 75 -5.64 10.44 -5.59
N ALA A 76 -4.68 11.36 -5.77
CA ALA A 76 -3.56 11.14 -6.67
C ALA A 76 -2.73 9.93 -6.22
N SER A 77 -2.45 9.83 -4.93
CA SER A 77 -1.69 8.72 -4.34
C SER A 77 -2.31 7.35 -4.64
N VAL A 78 -3.62 7.20 -4.43
CA VAL A 78 -4.34 5.94 -4.73
C VAL A 78 -4.29 5.62 -6.23
N GLY A 79 -4.50 6.61 -7.10
CA GLY A 79 -4.39 6.41 -8.55
C GLY A 79 -3.00 5.94 -8.99
N LEU A 80 -1.96 6.54 -8.42
CA LEU A 80 -0.56 6.20 -8.70
C LEU A 80 -0.20 4.79 -8.19
N PHE A 81 -0.59 4.44 -6.96
CA PHE A 81 -0.40 3.08 -6.45
C PHE A 81 -1.18 2.05 -7.24
N ARG A 82 -2.39 2.37 -7.69
CA ARG A 82 -3.20 1.48 -8.53
C ARG A 82 -2.51 1.18 -9.86
N GLY A 83 -1.98 2.19 -10.54
CA GLY A 83 -1.20 1.99 -11.77
C GLY A 83 0.01 1.06 -11.55
N ALA A 84 0.78 1.30 -10.49
CA ALA A 84 1.94 0.49 -10.14
C ALA A 84 1.56 -0.94 -9.70
N ALA A 85 0.49 -1.10 -8.93
CA ALA A 85 0.02 -2.39 -8.42
C ALA A 85 -0.47 -3.29 -9.56
N VAL A 86 -1.19 -2.73 -10.53
CA VAL A 86 -1.61 -3.45 -11.76
C VAL A 86 -0.39 -3.87 -12.59
N ALA A 87 0.69 -3.09 -12.58
CA ALA A 87 1.96 -3.44 -13.20
C ALA A 87 2.80 -4.45 -12.38
N GLY A 88 2.27 -5.01 -11.27
CA GLY A 88 2.95 -6.05 -10.48
C GLY A 88 3.84 -5.51 -9.35
N HIS A 89 3.83 -4.21 -9.06
CA HIS A 89 4.67 -3.63 -8.01
C HIS A 89 4.13 -3.94 -6.61
N VAL A 90 4.77 -4.91 -5.94
CA VAL A 90 4.36 -5.43 -4.63
C VAL A 90 4.21 -4.33 -3.56
N PRO A 91 5.17 -3.39 -3.37
CA PRO A 91 4.98 -2.30 -2.40
C PRO A 91 3.76 -1.42 -2.70
N SER A 92 3.41 -1.24 -3.98
CA SER A 92 2.20 -0.49 -4.35
C SER A 92 0.93 -1.27 -4.11
N MET A 93 0.93 -2.60 -4.24
CA MET A 93 -0.22 -3.44 -3.86
C MET A 93 -0.53 -3.25 -2.38
N VAL A 94 0.49 -3.25 -1.51
CA VAL A 94 0.33 -3.03 -0.07
C VAL A 94 -0.18 -1.61 0.22
N LYS A 95 0.38 -0.59 -0.41
CA LYS A 95 -0.05 0.80 -0.20
C LYS A 95 -1.47 1.07 -0.71
N LEU A 96 -1.83 0.48 -1.84
CA LEU A 96 -3.19 0.54 -2.36
C LEU A 96 -4.16 -0.16 -1.41
N ALA A 97 -3.81 -1.36 -0.94
CA ALA A 97 -4.64 -2.11 0.00
C ALA A 97 -4.87 -1.36 1.32
N ASP A 98 -3.83 -0.75 1.90
CA ASP A 98 -3.94 0.10 3.10
C ASP A 98 -4.87 1.30 2.87
N ALA A 99 -4.76 1.95 1.71
CA ALA A 99 -5.65 3.07 1.38
C ALA A 99 -7.11 2.64 1.21
N LEU A 100 -7.35 1.49 0.56
CA LEU A 100 -8.69 0.93 0.33
C LEU A 100 -9.33 0.43 1.64
N ASP A 101 -8.56 -0.17 2.54
CA ASP A 101 -9.05 -0.61 3.86
C ASP A 101 -9.51 0.61 4.69
N ARG A 102 -8.74 1.70 4.65
CA ARG A 102 -9.10 2.97 5.33
C ARG A 102 -10.31 3.67 4.72
N SER A 103 -10.59 3.48 3.42
CA SER A 103 -11.79 4.01 2.77
C SER A 103 -13.02 3.13 2.94
N GLY A 104 -12.88 1.96 3.57
CA GLY A 104 -13.96 0.98 3.76
C GLY A 104 -14.19 0.05 2.56
N GLU A 105 -13.29 0.08 1.58
CA GLU A 105 -13.32 -0.78 0.38
C GLU A 105 -12.69 -2.16 0.68
N ASN A 106 -13.13 -2.79 1.78
CA ASN A 106 -12.48 -3.94 2.40
C ASN A 106 -12.34 -5.15 1.46
N GLN A 107 -13.29 -5.37 0.55
CA GLN A 107 -13.19 -6.47 -0.40
C GLN A 107 -12.04 -6.28 -1.39
N GLU A 108 -11.85 -5.06 -1.89
CA GLU A 108 -10.78 -4.78 -2.83
C GLU A 108 -9.42 -4.75 -2.11
N ALA A 109 -9.37 -4.15 -0.92
CA ALA A 109 -8.17 -4.18 -0.07
C ALA A 109 -7.68 -5.61 0.20
N MET A 110 -8.60 -6.51 0.55
CA MET A 110 -8.27 -7.93 0.79
C MET A 110 -7.67 -8.59 -0.45
N GLN A 111 -8.21 -8.34 -1.65
CA GLN A 111 -7.66 -8.87 -2.90
C GLN A 111 -6.23 -8.39 -3.17
N TRP A 112 -5.94 -7.12 -2.89
CA TRP A 112 -4.60 -6.57 -3.08
C TRP A 112 -3.60 -7.06 -2.04
N TYR A 113 -4.01 -7.18 -0.77
CA TYR A 113 -3.18 -7.81 0.25
C TYR A 113 -2.92 -9.28 -0.08
N GLU A 114 -3.92 -10.02 -0.56
CA GLU A 114 -3.76 -11.41 -0.98
C GLU A 114 -2.77 -11.56 -2.13
N LYS A 115 -2.86 -10.69 -3.16
CA LYS A 115 -1.86 -10.66 -4.25
C LYS A 115 -0.45 -10.41 -3.71
N ALA A 116 -0.28 -9.41 -2.83
CA ALA A 116 1.02 -9.11 -2.23
C ALA A 116 1.55 -10.29 -1.37
N ALA A 117 0.70 -10.92 -0.56
CA ALA A 117 1.05 -12.06 0.30
C ALA A 117 1.45 -13.31 -0.49
N ARG A 118 0.80 -13.54 -1.64
CA ARG A 118 1.15 -14.61 -2.60
C ARG A 118 2.48 -14.36 -3.31
N LEU A 119 2.91 -13.10 -3.39
CA LEU A 119 4.24 -12.69 -3.86
C LEU A 119 5.25 -12.56 -2.70
N ASP A 120 5.00 -13.29 -1.61
CA ASP A 120 5.84 -13.37 -0.40
C ASP A 120 6.09 -12.05 0.33
N SER A 121 5.29 -11.00 0.09
CA SER A 121 5.38 -9.76 0.90
C SER A 121 4.96 -10.02 2.35
N PRO A 122 5.84 -9.78 3.34
CA PRO A 122 5.47 -9.88 4.75
C PRO A 122 4.47 -8.79 5.16
N GLU A 123 4.52 -7.59 4.55
CA GLU A 123 3.51 -6.55 4.80
C GLU A 123 2.16 -6.94 4.21
N GLY A 124 2.14 -7.53 3.01
CA GLY A 124 0.94 -8.06 2.38
C GLY A 124 0.29 -9.17 3.22
N ALA A 125 1.09 -10.13 3.68
CA ALA A 125 0.63 -11.21 4.54
C ALA A 125 0.13 -10.71 5.90
N LEU A 126 0.81 -9.73 6.50
CA LEU A 126 0.34 -9.09 7.73
C LEU A 126 -1.02 -8.42 7.52
N GLY A 127 -1.15 -7.58 6.48
CA GLY A 127 -2.39 -6.86 6.18
C GLY A 127 -3.56 -7.80 5.92
N LEU A 128 -3.35 -8.83 5.09
CA LEU A 128 -4.36 -9.87 4.84
C LEU A 128 -4.78 -10.55 6.15
N GLY A 129 -3.81 -10.96 6.96
CA GLY A 129 -4.09 -11.66 8.21
C GLY A 129 -4.84 -10.80 9.22
N GLN A 130 -4.52 -9.51 9.32
CA GLN A 130 -5.27 -8.58 10.17
C GLN A 130 -6.72 -8.44 9.69
N MET A 131 -6.95 -8.24 8.39
CA MET A 131 -8.31 -8.14 7.84
C MET A 131 -9.14 -9.39 8.09
N LEU A 132 -8.53 -10.58 7.94
CA LEU A 132 -9.22 -11.84 8.18
C LEU A 132 -9.61 -12.04 9.66
N ILE A 133 -8.77 -11.54 10.58
CA ILE A 133 -9.03 -11.61 12.03
C ILE A 133 -10.09 -10.58 12.45
N SER A 134 -10.03 -9.34 11.95
CA SER A 134 -10.90 -8.26 12.40
C SER A 134 -12.22 -8.15 11.63
N GLY A 135 -12.32 -8.73 10.43
CA GLY A 135 -13.46 -8.53 9.53
C GLY A 135 -14.70 -9.39 9.80
N GLY A 136 -14.72 -10.15 10.90
CA GLY A 136 -15.93 -10.88 11.33
C GLY A 136 -16.31 -12.06 10.43
N TYR A 137 -15.38 -12.60 9.64
CA TYR A 137 -15.65 -13.64 8.63
C TYR A 137 -15.76 -15.08 9.20
N GLY A 138 -15.89 -15.22 10.52
CA GLY A 138 -15.98 -16.51 11.21
C GLY A 138 -14.62 -17.16 11.52
N ASN A 139 -14.68 -18.24 12.31
CA ASN A 139 -13.50 -18.87 12.93
C ASN A 139 -12.49 -19.43 11.93
N ASP A 140 -12.93 -19.95 10.79
CA ASP A 140 -12.01 -20.54 9.81
C ASP A 140 -11.16 -19.46 9.12
N ARG A 141 -11.75 -18.28 8.88
CA ARG A 141 -11.05 -17.12 8.34
C ARG A 141 -10.12 -16.51 9.38
N ILE A 142 -10.48 -16.51 10.66
CA ILE A 142 -9.56 -16.14 11.75
C ILE A 142 -8.32 -17.04 11.74
N LYS A 143 -8.48 -18.36 11.67
CA LYS A 143 -7.35 -19.31 11.60
C LYS A 143 -6.47 -19.07 10.36
N GLU A 144 -7.09 -18.81 9.21
CA GLU A 144 -6.40 -18.41 8.00
C GLU A 144 -5.58 -17.13 8.23
N GLY A 145 -6.17 -16.13 8.89
CA GLY A 145 -5.49 -14.88 9.23
C GLY A 145 -4.29 -15.07 10.16
N VAL A 146 -4.42 -15.92 11.19
CA VAL A 146 -3.28 -16.28 12.06
C VAL A 146 -2.16 -16.94 11.25
N THR A 147 -2.51 -17.78 10.28
CA THR A 147 -1.53 -18.44 9.39
C THR A 147 -0.76 -17.43 8.55
N TRP A 148 -1.44 -16.42 7.98
CA TRP A 148 -0.79 -15.36 7.22
C TRP A 148 0.11 -14.47 8.07
N ILE A 149 -0.33 -14.10 9.28
CA ILE A 149 0.49 -13.34 10.23
C ILE A 149 1.73 -14.16 10.62
N ARG A 150 1.57 -15.47 10.83
CA ARG A 150 2.69 -16.36 11.12
C ARG A 150 3.69 -16.40 9.98
N LYS A 151 3.23 -16.52 8.73
CA LYS A 151 4.11 -16.46 7.54
C LYS A 151 4.92 -15.14 7.50
N ALA A 152 4.31 -14.01 7.85
CA ALA A 152 5.03 -12.73 7.93
C ALA A 152 6.04 -12.69 9.11
N ALA A 153 5.67 -13.24 10.27
CA ALA A 153 6.55 -13.33 11.43
C ALA A 153 7.77 -14.25 11.18
N ASP A 154 7.58 -15.36 10.46
CA ASP A 154 8.63 -16.30 10.07
C ASP A 154 9.67 -15.64 9.15
N GLN A 155 9.27 -14.62 8.38
CA GLN A 155 10.17 -13.74 7.62
C GLN A 155 10.87 -12.67 8.48
N ARG A 156 10.83 -12.79 9.82
CA ARG A 156 11.38 -11.82 10.78
C ARG A 156 10.77 -10.42 10.67
N PHE A 157 9.55 -10.30 10.14
CA PHE A 157 8.89 -8.99 10.06
C PHE A 157 8.41 -8.56 11.44
N GLY A 158 9.12 -7.60 12.04
CA GLY A 158 8.93 -7.22 13.45
C GLY A 158 7.48 -6.85 13.81
N ALA A 159 6.77 -6.18 12.91
CA ALA A 159 5.35 -5.86 13.12
C ALA A 159 4.48 -7.12 13.23
N ALA A 160 4.70 -8.10 12.35
CA ALA A 160 3.99 -9.37 12.40
C ALA A 160 4.35 -10.20 13.62
N MET A 161 5.61 -10.20 14.07
CA MET A 161 6.02 -10.91 15.30
C MET A 161 5.33 -10.36 16.54
N VAL A 162 5.24 -9.03 16.67
CA VAL A 162 4.50 -8.38 17.76
C VAL A 162 3.02 -8.72 17.72
N ILE A 163 2.41 -8.65 16.54
CA ILE A 163 0.98 -8.95 16.37
C ILE A 163 0.70 -10.43 16.64
N LEU A 164 1.53 -11.34 16.10
CA LEU A 164 1.41 -12.77 16.34
C LEU A 164 1.52 -13.10 17.82
N SER A 165 2.46 -12.48 18.54
CA SER A 165 2.58 -12.65 19.99
C SER A 165 1.26 -12.36 20.71
N GLY A 166 0.58 -11.27 20.37
CA GLY A 166 -0.72 -10.95 20.97
C GLY A 166 -1.82 -11.92 20.56
N VAL A 167 -1.81 -12.35 19.30
CA VAL A 167 -2.80 -13.29 18.73
C VAL A 167 -2.72 -14.66 19.38
N ILE A 168 -1.52 -15.21 19.58
CA ILE A 168 -1.34 -16.56 20.12
C ILE A 168 -1.30 -16.62 21.64
N ALA A 169 -1.12 -15.48 22.32
CA ALA A 169 -1.05 -15.44 23.78
C ALA A 169 -2.41 -15.52 24.49
N SER A 170 -3.52 -15.43 23.75
CA SER A 170 -4.88 -15.48 24.30
C SER A 170 -5.79 -16.40 23.48
N ASP A 171 -6.85 -16.88 24.11
CA ASP A 171 -7.85 -17.78 23.49
C ASP A 171 -8.83 -17.06 22.56
N ARG A 172 -8.64 -15.75 22.37
CA ARG A 172 -9.51 -14.91 21.52
C ARG A 172 -9.50 -15.33 20.06
N PHE A 173 -8.33 -15.72 19.54
CA PHE A 173 -8.12 -15.98 18.12
C PHE A 173 -7.60 -17.39 17.84
N VAL A 174 -7.12 -18.09 18.86
CA VAL A 174 -6.58 -19.44 18.76
C VAL A 174 -7.22 -20.34 19.83
N ALA A 175 -7.42 -21.61 19.51
CA ALA A 175 -8.04 -22.57 20.43
C ALA A 175 -7.11 -22.97 21.59
N GLN A 176 -5.80 -22.91 21.37
CA GLN A 176 -4.78 -23.28 22.35
C GLN A 176 -3.76 -22.14 22.43
N PRO A 177 -3.86 -21.26 23.43
CA PRO A 177 -2.93 -20.16 23.59
C PRO A 177 -1.53 -20.65 23.97
N ASP A 178 -0.52 -20.02 23.40
CA ASP A 178 0.89 -20.21 23.77
C ASP A 178 1.54 -18.87 24.14
N PRO A 179 1.39 -18.42 25.39
CA PRO A 179 2.04 -17.20 25.87
C PRO A 179 3.57 -17.32 25.91
N LYS A 180 4.14 -18.52 25.93
CA LYS A 180 5.60 -18.72 25.92
C LYS A 180 6.15 -18.46 24.52
N GLU A 181 5.47 -18.98 23.49
CA GLU A 181 5.79 -18.64 22.10
C GLU A 181 5.61 -17.14 21.85
N GLY A 182 4.53 -16.53 22.37
CA GLY A 182 4.33 -15.08 22.25
C GLY A 182 5.48 -14.26 22.85
N LEU A 183 5.90 -14.60 24.06
CA LEU A 183 7.06 -13.95 24.69
C LEU A 183 8.34 -14.14 23.87
N LYS A 184 8.56 -15.33 23.29
CA LYS A 184 9.71 -15.59 22.43
C LYS A 184 9.70 -14.68 21.20
N LEU A 185 8.57 -14.54 20.52
CA LEU A 185 8.43 -13.64 19.37
C LEU A 185 8.74 -12.17 19.73
N LEU A 186 8.30 -11.72 20.91
CA LEU A 186 8.63 -10.36 21.37
C LEU A 186 10.13 -10.19 21.65
N ASN A 187 10.76 -11.17 22.30
CA ASN A 187 12.21 -11.15 22.54
C ASN A 187 12.99 -11.16 21.23
N ASP A 188 12.66 -12.05 20.30
CA ASP A 188 13.31 -12.14 18.99
C ASP A 188 13.16 -10.81 18.21
N ALA A 189 11.99 -10.17 18.24
CA ALA A 189 11.78 -8.88 17.60
C ALA A 189 12.55 -7.74 18.30
N ALA A 190 12.61 -7.75 19.63
CA ALA A 190 13.38 -6.77 20.40
C ALA A 190 14.90 -6.92 20.20
N GLU A 191 15.41 -8.14 20.06
CA GLU A 191 16.83 -8.41 19.76
C GLU A 191 17.23 -7.86 18.38
N MET A 192 16.31 -7.87 17.41
CA MET A 192 16.51 -7.24 16.10
C MET A 192 16.38 -5.71 16.14
N GLY A 193 16.20 -5.11 17.32
CA GLY A 193 16.08 -3.66 17.47
C GLY A 193 14.68 -3.11 17.18
N TYR A 194 13.65 -3.96 17.05
CA TYR A 194 12.30 -3.49 16.76
C TYR A 194 11.69 -2.82 18.00
N LEU A 195 11.70 -1.48 18.01
CA LEU A 195 11.25 -0.67 19.15
C LEU A 195 9.83 -1.00 19.64
N PRO A 196 8.82 -1.27 18.77
CA PRO A 196 7.51 -1.66 19.25
C PRO A 196 7.54 -2.95 20.08
N ALA A 197 8.39 -3.93 19.75
CA ALA A 197 8.53 -5.14 20.57
C ALA A 197 9.13 -4.84 21.95
N MET A 198 10.16 -3.98 22.02
CA MET A 198 10.71 -3.55 23.32
C MET A 198 9.65 -2.84 24.18
N LYS A 199 8.79 -2.01 23.58
CA LYS A 199 7.68 -1.35 24.27
C LYS A 199 6.64 -2.35 24.77
N GLU A 200 6.33 -3.38 23.99
CA GLU A 200 5.44 -4.46 24.45
C GLU A 200 6.07 -5.27 25.59
N LEU A 201 7.37 -5.59 25.52
CA LEU A 201 8.08 -6.25 26.63
C LEU A 201 8.08 -5.41 27.90
N ILE A 202 8.21 -4.09 27.81
CA ILE A 202 8.05 -3.20 28.98
C ILE A 202 6.66 -3.40 29.60
N LYS A 203 5.59 -3.43 28.80
CA LYS A 203 4.24 -3.70 29.34
C LYS A 203 4.16 -5.09 29.97
N VAL A 204 4.80 -6.10 29.38
CA VAL A 204 4.84 -7.47 29.91
C VAL A 204 5.50 -7.49 31.28
N TYR A 205 6.69 -6.91 31.44
CA TYR A 205 7.43 -6.89 32.70
C TYR A 205 6.89 -5.87 33.72
N SER A 206 6.14 -4.85 33.30
CA SER A 206 5.48 -3.93 34.24
C SER A 206 4.24 -4.53 34.88
N HIS A 207 3.50 -5.36 34.14
CA HIS A 207 2.22 -5.92 34.60
C HIS A 207 2.29 -7.42 34.95
N GLY A 208 3.38 -8.11 34.62
CA GLY A 208 3.50 -9.55 34.83
C GLY A 208 2.57 -10.36 33.92
N THR A 209 2.55 -10.06 32.63
CA THR A 209 1.75 -10.82 31.64
C THR A 209 2.62 -11.86 30.91
N LEU A 210 2.02 -12.66 30.00
CA LEU A 210 2.73 -13.72 29.26
C LEU A 210 3.52 -14.71 30.15
N GLY A 211 3.01 -14.98 31.36
CA GLY A 211 3.65 -15.86 32.33
C GLY A 211 4.91 -15.28 32.98
N GLN A 212 5.18 -13.99 32.81
CA GLN A 212 6.26 -13.27 33.49
C GLN A 212 5.81 -12.68 34.81
N LYS A 213 6.75 -12.48 35.73
CA LYS A 213 6.53 -11.68 36.94
C LYS A 213 6.83 -10.22 36.64
N VAL A 214 6.32 -9.33 37.49
CA VAL A 214 6.72 -7.93 37.46
C VAL A 214 8.23 -7.84 37.69
N ASP A 215 8.94 -7.21 36.75
CA ASP A 215 10.40 -7.08 36.77
C ASP A 215 10.82 -5.64 36.42
N PRO A 216 10.97 -4.76 37.42
CA PRO A 216 11.40 -3.38 37.22
C PRO A 216 12.85 -3.24 36.72
N VAL A 217 13.67 -4.28 36.82
CA VAL A 217 15.05 -4.27 36.31
C VAL A 217 15.02 -4.46 34.80
N GLN A 218 14.23 -5.41 34.30
CA GLN A 218 14.02 -5.59 32.86
C GLN A 218 13.39 -4.36 32.21
N VAL A 219 12.40 -3.74 32.87
CA VAL A 219 11.80 -2.48 32.38
C VAL A 219 12.86 -1.40 32.18
N ARG A 220 13.66 -1.09 33.20
CA ARG A 220 14.73 -0.08 33.10
C ARG A 220 15.79 -0.42 32.06
N MET A 221 16.11 -1.70 31.91
CA MET A 221 17.05 -2.15 30.87
C MET A 221 16.50 -1.87 29.46
N LEU A 222 15.23 -2.22 29.22
CA LEU A 222 14.57 -1.99 27.93
C LEU A 222 14.40 -0.50 27.64
N GLU A 223 14.03 0.30 28.63
CA GLU A 223 13.96 1.77 28.51
C GLU A 223 15.31 2.37 28.10
N GLY A 224 16.40 1.93 28.74
CA GLY A 224 17.76 2.34 28.38
C GLY A 224 18.13 1.97 26.94
N LYS A 225 17.76 0.75 26.49
CA LYS A 225 17.97 0.31 25.10
C LYS A 225 17.19 1.17 24.11
N ILE A 226 15.91 1.45 24.39
CA ILE A 226 15.07 2.31 23.55
C ILE A 226 15.65 3.72 23.48
N GLN A 227 16.03 4.31 24.62
CA GLN A 227 16.59 5.66 24.67
C GLN A 227 17.88 5.76 23.85
N LYS A 228 18.77 4.76 23.98
CA LYS A 228 20.00 4.68 23.19
C LYS A 228 19.68 4.59 21.69
N ALA A 229 18.80 3.67 21.30
CA ALA A 229 18.40 3.49 19.89
C ALA A 229 17.79 4.77 19.28
N LEU A 230 16.95 5.49 20.04
CA LEU A 230 16.38 6.77 19.61
C LEU A 230 17.44 7.86 19.48
N LYS A 231 18.42 7.90 20.39
CA LYS A 231 19.55 8.84 20.30
C LYS A 231 20.43 8.54 19.09
N ASP A 232 20.70 7.27 18.82
CA ASP A 232 21.49 6.83 17.66
C ASP A 232 20.75 7.10 16.33
N ALA A 233 19.41 7.02 16.32
CA ALA A 233 18.58 7.35 15.17
C ALA A 233 18.38 8.87 14.95
N GLY A 234 18.38 9.67 16.03
CA GLY A 234 18.29 11.13 16.00
C GLY A 234 19.64 11.85 15.90
N GLY A 235 20.74 11.10 16.04
CA GLY A 235 22.10 11.60 15.94
C GLY A 235 22.66 11.36 14.54
N LYS A 236 22.55 12.36 13.67
CA LYS A 236 23.49 12.54 12.55
C LYS A 236 24.16 13.91 12.71
N PRO A 237 25.48 14.04 12.47
CA PRO A 237 26.00 15.26 11.87
C PRO A 237 25.43 15.46 10.46
#